data_AF-A0A133UKK8-F1
#
_entry.id   AF-A0A133UKK8-F1
#
_cell.length_a   1.000
_cell.length_b   1.000
_cell.length_c   1.000
_cell.angle_alpha   90.00
_cell.angle_beta   90.00
_cell.angle_gamma   90.00
#
_symmetry.space_group_name_H-M   'P 1'
#
loop_
_entity.id
_entity.type
_entity.pdbx_description
1 polymer ?
#
loop_
_entity_poly.entity_id
_entity_poly.type
_entity_poly.pdbx_seq_one_letter_code
_entity_poly.pdbx_strand_id
1 'polypeptide(L)'
;MLVLDESVGRLLENRLERFDVETERPPKESTDREVLKFAMGKKAPVLTRDQGDFVILDNDMDHYGIIIDKYMHLRDRTLVAETIASILEKYPRLLLKNLVFLSNYYGQF
;
A
#
# COMPACT_ATOMS: atom_id res chain seq x y z
N MET A 1 -2.97 6.59 8.34
CA MET A 1 -2.95 5.13 8.54
C MET A 1 -2.98 4.36 7.21
N LEU A 2 -1.97 3.51 7.01
CA LEU A 2 -1.75 2.59 5.89
C LEU A 2 -1.40 1.19 6.45
N VAL A 3 -1.96 0.12 5.89
CA VAL A 3 -1.59 -1.25 6.29
C VAL A 3 -0.49 -1.77 5.38
N LEU A 4 0.60 -2.25 5.96
CA LEU A 4 1.73 -2.79 5.22
C LEU A 4 1.64 -4.31 5.15
N ASP A 5 1.62 -4.84 3.93
CA ASP A 5 1.94 -6.25 3.72
C ASP A 5 3.39 -6.54 4.16
N GLU A 6 3.68 -7.77 4.62
CA GLU A 6 4.97 -8.16 5.19
C GLU A 6 6.12 -7.87 4.21
N SER A 7 5.88 -8.10 2.92
CA SER A 7 6.86 -7.88 1.85
C SER A 7 7.31 -6.42 1.72
N VAL A 8 6.50 -5.48 2.20
CA VAL A 8 6.72 -4.03 2.08
C VAL A 8 7.21 -3.41 3.38
N GLY A 9 6.66 -3.86 4.52
CA GLY A 9 6.92 -3.24 5.82
C GLY A 9 8.40 -3.03 6.09
N ARG A 10 9.22 -4.07 5.86
CA ARG A 10 10.67 -4.02 6.13
C ARG A 10 11.44 -3.05 5.22
N LEU A 11 10.88 -2.66 4.07
CA LEU A 11 11.56 -1.86 3.05
C LEU A 11 11.30 -0.35 3.21
N LEU A 12 10.09 0.02 3.63
CA LEU A 12 9.59 1.40 3.52
C LEU A 12 9.07 2.03 4.81
N GLU A 13 8.78 1.26 5.87
CA GLU A 13 8.14 1.78 7.10
C GLU A 13 8.86 3.00 7.70
N ASN A 14 10.16 2.88 8.02
CA ASN A 14 10.95 4.01 8.55
C ASN A 14 11.03 5.24 7.63
N ARG A 15 10.73 5.09 6.34
CA ARG A 15 10.69 6.22 5.39
C ARG A 15 9.30 6.84 5.35
N LEU A 16 8.25 6.02 5.37
CA LEU A 16 6.87 6.48 5.42
C LEU A 16 6.59 7.30 6.69
N GLU A 17 7.15 6.91 7.82
CA GLU A 17 7.09 7.68 9.07
C GLU A 17 7.66 9.10 8.94
N ARG A 18 8.66 9.32 8.08
CA ARG A 18 9.24 10.65 7.85
C ARG A 18 8.31 11.59 7.07
N PHE A 19 7.28 11.05 6.44
CA PHE A 19 6.25 11.79 5.70
C PHE A 19 4.91 11.75 6.45
N ASP A 20 4.94 11.55 7.77
CA ASP A 20 3.76 11.48 8.65
C ASP A 20 2.71 10.42 8.23
N VAL A 21 3.15 9.40 7.49
CA VAL A 21 2.29 8.26 7.12
C VAL A 21 2.32 7.26 8.26
N GLU A 22 1.29 7.28 9.10
CA GLU A 22 1.06 6.25 10.10
C GLU A 22 0.86 4.88 9.44
N THR A 23 1.59 3.86 9.90
CA THR A 23 1.54 2.50 9.35
C THR A 23 1.19 1.46 10.41
N GLU A 24 0.43 0.44 10.02
CA GLU A 24 0.19 -0.75 10.83
C GLU A 24 0.54 -2.02 10.07
N ARG A 25 0.87 -3.08 10.81
CA ARG A 25 1.13 -4.40 10.25
C ARG A 25 0.12 -5.42 10.78
N PRO A 26 -0.38 -6.32 9.93
CA PRO A 26 -1.12 -7.48 10.39
C PRO A 26 -0.17 -8.44 11.15
N PRO A 27 -0.70 -9.45 11.85
CA PRO A 27 0.11 -10.49 12.50
C PRO A 27 1.13 -11.10 11.53
N LYS A 28 2.29 -11.54 12.05
CA LYS A 28 3.28 -12.25 11.23
C LYS A 28 2.64 -13.47 10.57
N GLU A 29 3.07 -13.78 9.35
CA GLU A 29 2.58 -14.94 8.58
C GLU A 29 1.09 -14.86 8.19
N SER A 30 0.50 -13.66 8.22
CA SER A 30 -0.86 -13.45 7.69
C SER A 30 -0.92 -13.75 6.20
N THR A 31 -1.94 -14.49 5.78
CA THR A 31 -2.30 -14.65 4.36
C THR A 31 -2.81 -13.33 3.78
N ASP A 32 -2.78 -13.16 2.45
CA ASP A 32 -3.26 -11.92 1.80
C ASP A 32 -4.70 -11.59 2.18
N ARG A 33 -5.55 -12.62 2.31
CA ARG A 33 -6.94 -12.45 2.76
C ARG A 33 -7.02 -11.93 4.20
N GLU A 34 -6.12 -12.35 5.09
CA GLU A 34 -6.06 -11.83 6.46
C GLU A 34 -5.51 -10.41 6.50
N VAL A 35 -4.51 -10.08 5.68
CA VAL A 35 -4.02 -8.70 5.49
C VAL A 35 -5.17 -7.78 5.06
N LEU A 36 -5.94 -8.20 4.07
CA LEU A 36 -7.10 -7.46 3.57
C LEU A 36 -8.19 -7.29 4.63
N LYS A 37 -8.56 -8.36 5.35
CA LYS A 37 -9.54 -8.29 6.46
C LYS A 37 -9.07 -7.33 7.55
N PHE A 38 -7.78 -7.37 7.88
CA PHE A 38 -7.19 -6.47 8.86
C PHE A 38 -7.31 -5.01 8.40
N ALA A 39 -6.92 -4.72 7.17
CA ALA A 39 -7.03 -3.39 6.57
C ALA A 39 -8.47 -2.87 6.51
N MET A 40 -9.43 -3.73 6.18
CA MET A 40 -10.86 -3.41 6.23
C MET A 40 -11.33 -3.07 7.64
N GLY A 41 -10.94 -3.87 8.64
CA GLY A 41 -11.25 -3.58 10.06
C GLY A 41 -10.68 -2.25 10.52
N LYS A 42 -9.52 -1.86 9.98
CA LYS A 42 -8.85 -0.58 10.21
C LYS A 42 -9.36 0.55 9.32
N LYS A 43 -10.23 0.27 8.35
CA LYS A 43 -10.66 1.18 7.29
C LYS A 43 -9.47 1.84 6.57
N ALA A 44 -8.34 1.17 6.45
CA ALA A 44 -7.12 1.72 5.88
C ALA A 44 -6.79 1.05 4.53
N PRO A 45 -6.13 1.77 3.61
CA PRO A 45 -5.61 1.15 2.40
C PRO A 45 -4.48 0.18 2.72
N VAL A 46 -4.27 -0.81 1.86
CA VAL A 46 -3.12 -1.73 1.91
C VAL A 46 -2.01 -1.26 0.97
N LEU A 47 -0.76 -1.37 1.39
CA LEU A 47 0.41 -1.26 0.53
C LEU A 47 1.02 -2.65 0.36
N THR A 48 1.01 -3.17 -0.88
CA THR A 48 1.47 -4.53 -1.20
C THR A 48 2.37 -4.54 -2.44
N ARG A 49 3.20 -5.58 -2.55
CA ARG A 49 3.92 -5.93 -3.80
C ARG A 49 3.22 -7.03 -4.58
N ASP A 50 2.28 -7.73 -3.95
CA ASP A 50 1.59 -8.84 -4.57
C ASP A 50 0.45 -8.30 -5.44
N GLN A 51 0.65 -8.36 -6.74
CA GLN A 51 -0.33 -7.96 -7.74
C GLN A 51 -1.35 -9.04 -8.02
N GLY A 52 -0.97 -10.32 -7.89
CA GLY A 52 -1.81 -11.43 -8.34
C GLY A 52 -2.96 -11.63 -7.37
N ASP A 53 -2.62 -11.89 -6.11
CA ASP A 53 -3.60 -12.33 -5.13
C ASP A 53 -4.49 -11.18 -4.66
N PHE A 54 -3.97 -9.95 -4.59
CA PHE A 54 -4.76 -8.76 -4.23
C PHE A 54 -5.71 -8.31 -5.33
N VAL A 55 -5.34 -8.42 -6.62
CA VAL A 55 -6.25 -8.05 -7.72
C VAL A 55 -7.33 -9.13 -7.91
N ILE A 56 -7.01 -10.40 -7.64
CA ILE A 56 -8.00 -11.49 -7.73
C ILE A 56 -9.03 -11.40 -6.59
N LEU A 57 -8.62 -10.99 -5.39
CA LEU A 57 -9.50 -10.82 -4.23
C LEU A 57 -10.39 -9.55 -4.31
N ASP A 58 -10.15 -8.67 -5.27
CA ASP A 58 -10.87 -7.40 -5.51
C ASP A 58 -12.36 -7.60 -5.84
N ASN A 59 -12.74 -8.75 -6.41
CA ASN A 59 -14.15 -9.03 -6.73
C ASN A 59 -15.00 -9.40 -5.50
N ASP A 60 -14.39 -9.88 -4.41
CA ASP A 60 -15.11 -10.39 -3.24
C ASP A 60 -15.04 -9.46 -2.03
N MET A 61 -14.16 -8.45 -2.03
CA MET A 61 -13.88 -7.61 -0.86
C MET A 61 -13.70 -6.14 -1.26
N ASP A 62 -14.49 -5.25 -0.65
CA ASP A 62 -14.40 -3.78 -0.86
C ASP A 62 -13.12 -3.21 -0.22
N HIS A 63 -11.98 -3.41 -0.87
CA HIS A 63 -10.67 -2.98 -0.37
C HIS A 63 -10.04 -1.86 -1.19
N TYR A 64 -9.13 -1.15 -0.54
CA TYR A 64 -8.44 0.01 -1.08
C TYR A 64 -6.93 -0.23 -0.93
N GLY A 65 -6.12 0.21 -1.89
CA GLY A 65 -4.69 0.01 -1.74
C GLY A 65 -3.81 0.61 -2.82
N ILE A 66 -2.51 0.49 -2.59
CA ILE A 66 -1.43 0.91 -3.46
C ILE A 66 -0.58 -0.33 -3.75
N ILE A 67 -0.35 -0.59 -5.01
CA ILE A 67 0.52 -1.66 -5.49
C ILE A 67 1.90 -1.08 -5.78
N ILE A 68 2.93 -1.59 -5.10
CA ILE A 68 4.33 -1.39 -5.47
C ILE A 68 4.63 -2.36 -6.61
N ASP A 69 4.45 -1.87 -7.83
CA ASP A 69 4.62 -2.66 -9.03
C ASP A 69 6.08 -2.98 -9.36
N LYS A 70 6.27 -3.81 -10.37
CA LYS A 70 7.56 -4.43 -10.69
C LYS A 70 8.64 -3.35 -10.83
N TYR A 71 9.80 -3.59 -10.21
CA TYR A 71 10.97 -2.71 -10.19
C TYR A 71 10.87 -1.42 -9.35
N MET A 72 9.71 -1.06 -8.77
CA MET A 72 9.62 0.12 -7.90
C MET A 72 10.47 -0.01 -6.62
N HIS A 73 10.64 -1.22 -6.11
CA HIS A 73 11.54 -1.52 -4.99
C HIS A 73 13.05 -1.31 -5.30
N LEU A 74 13.42 -1.19 -6.58
CA LEU A 74 14.79 -0.89 -7.03
C LEU A 74 15.02 0.62 -7.22
N ARG A 75 13.95 1.43 -7.16
CA ARG A 75 14.03 2.88 -7.29
C ARG A 75 14.49 3.53 -5.99
N ASP A 76 14.68 4.85 -6.03
CA ASP A 76 14.98 5.62 -4.83
C ASP A 76 13.84 5.44 -3.82
N ARG A 77 14.16 4.83 -2.68
CA ARG A 77 13.19 4.48 -1.64
C ARG A 77 12.58 5.70 -0.96
N THR A 78 13.29 6.83 -0.95
CA THR A 78 12.77 8.10 -0.43
C THR A 78 11.71 8.63 -1.37
N LEU A 79 12.00 8.68 -2.67
CA LEU A 79 11.04 9.14 -3.68
C LEU A 79 9.82 8.20 -3.78
N VAL A 80 10.02 6.90 -3.58
CA VAL A 80 8.92 5.93 -3.44
C VAL A 80 8.02 6.27 -2.25
N ALA A 81 8.60 6.52 -1.07
CA ALA A 81 7.84 6.87 0.13
C ALA A 81 7.11 8.21 -0.01
N GLU A 82 7.75 9.21 -0.61
CA GLU A 82 7.15 10.51 -0.93
C GLU A 82 5.98 10.39 -1.91
N THR A 83 6.13 9.54 -2.94
CA THR A 83 5.06 9.25 -3.89
C THR A 83 3.86 8.61 -3.19
N ILE A 84 4.11 7.64 -2.29
CA ILE A 84 3.04 7.01 -1.50
C ILE A 84 2.34 8.03 -0.60
N ALA A 85 3.09 8.88 0.10
CA ALA A 85 2.53 9.93 0.94
C ALA A 85 1.66 10.89 0.13
N SER A 86 2.16 11.33 -1.03
CA SER A 86 1.43 12.19 -1.96
C SER A 86 0.14 11.55 -2.47
N ILE A 87 0.14 10.25 -2.76
CA ILE A 87 -1.08 9.52 -3.15
C ILE A 87 -2.09 9.54 -2.00
N LEU A 88 -1.66 9.24 -0.77
CA LEU A 88 -2.54 9.21 0.39
C LEU A 88 -3.12 10.58 0.76
N GLU A 89 -2.37 11.65 0.52
CA GLU A 89 -2.82 13.03 0.74
C GLU A 89 -3.82 13.48 -0.33
N LYS A 90 -3.51 13.22 -1.61
CA LYS A 90 -4.27 13.78 -2.75
C LYS A 90 -5.48 12.94 -3.15
N TYR A 91 -5.46 11.64 -2.91
CA TYR A 91 -6.53 10.74 -3.33
C TYR A 91 -7.38 10.32 -2.13
N PRO A 92 -8.64 10.77 -2.03
CA PRO A 92 -9.57 10.22 -1.05
C PRO A 92 -9.67 8.71 -1.19
N ARG A 93 -9.84 7.99 -0.08
CA ARG A 93 -9.87 6.50 -0.03
C ARG A 93 -10.73 5.87 -1.13
N LEU A 94 -11.88 6.47 -1.45
CA LEU A 94 -12.78 6.01 -2.50
C LEU A 94 -12.17 5.98 -3.92
N LEU A 95 -11.11 6.75 -4.17
CA LEU A 95 -10.35 6.71 -5.44
C LEU A 95 -9.21 5.68 -5.43
N LEU A 96 -8.87 5.11 -4.27
CA LEU A 96 -8.01 3.94 -4.17
C LEU A 96 -8.77 2.63 -4.38
N LYS A 97 -10.07 2.74 -4.71
CA LYS A 97 -10.93 1.62 -5.05
C LYS A 97 -10.43 1.06 -6.38
N ASN A 98 -10.09 -0.22 -6.41
CA ASN A 98 -9.41 -0.93 -7.53
C ASN A 98 -7.88 -0.82 -7.60
N LEU A 99 -7.19 -0.58 -6.47
CA LEU A 99 -5.73 -0.68 -6.34
C LEU A 99 -4.92 0.23 -7.29
N VAL A 100 -4.24 1.22 -6.73
CA VAL A 100 -3.46 2.18 -7.53
C VAL A 100 -2.03 1.68 -7.72
N PHE A 101 -1.56 1.57 -8.96
CA PHE A 101 -0.17 1.23 -9.26
C PHE A 101 0.76 2.41 -8.96
N LEU A 102 1.78 2.19 -8.15
CA LEU A 102 2.70 3.25 -7.71
C LEU A 102 3.45 3.89 -8.88
N SER A 103 3.88 3.11 -9.88
CA SER A 103 4.58 3.63 -11.06
C SER A 103 3.79 4.66 -11.86
N ASN A 104 2.46 4.65 -11.79
CA ASN A 104 1.61 5.64 -12.47
C ASN A 104 1.77 7.05 -11.88
N TYR A 105 2.39 7.20 -10.71
CA TYR A 105 2.53 8.47 -9.98
C TYR A 105 3.98 8.82 -9.65
N TYR A 106 4.91 7.91 -9.90
CA TYR A 106 6.31 8.10 -9.52
C TYR A 106 6.93 9.30 -10.25
N GLY A 107 7.40 10.27 -9.48
CA GLY A 107 8.01 11.51 -10.00
C GLY A 107 7.02 12.51 -10.61
N GLN A 108 5.72 12.38 -10.35
CA GLN A 108 4.69 13.32 -10.80
C GLN A 108 4.35 14.43 -9.79
N PHE A 109 5.00 14.42 -8.61
CA PHE A 109 4.73 15.33 -7.51
C PHE A 109 5.97 16.13 -7.13
#